data_AF-A0A815E8B6-F1
#
_entry.id   AF-A0A815E8B6-F1
#
_cell.length_a   1.000
_cell.length_b   1.000
_cell.length_c   1.000
_cell.angle_alpha   90.00
_cell.angle_beta   90.00
_cell.angle_gamma   90.00
#
_symmetry.space_group_name_H-M   'P 1'
#
loop_
_entity.id
_entity.type
_entity.pdbx_description
1 polymer ?
#
loop_
_entity_poly.entity_id
_entity_poly.type
_entity_poly.pdbx_seq_one_letter_code
_entity_poly.pdbx_strand_id
1 'polypeptide(L)'
;MVNCCYNRSVDLDELKAPSGVSEDDRIIGTTSSISNYVDQRNKIVYVDTIGYGDVRFHQDRESFLLFFRELICYSSIGYNWLFLFIRYQQLSADIFVYIQTLEQLLGEKAFTRCSIVFTHCKIKGMTRERCIEANKEHDGIVRILKKFNNIIFGDMDTDAVSEEDSDSDDDQQAKERLHDKKRKQRTKFMNKMLTQIDHTDETILSLEKHWYQHYWTKFTSLMGYYFEKVVGKPNELSKLYKLAAGLKKDIPVTIYYEECSICLELIIEIVDHSPKACITKCGHVFHYDCLRRSFDQQKKCPNCRKDLRSLPEKVSGLVIGLKQVQDPLKSNVD
;
A
#
# COMPACT_ATOMS: atom_id res chain seq x y z
N MET A 1 -10.28 0.17 8.48
CA MET A 1 -10.90 1.42 8.97
C MET A 1 -11.53 2.27 7.87
N VAL A 2 -10.88 2.41 6.71
CA VAL A 2 -11.55 2.98 5.53
C VAL A 2 -12.73 2.09 5.09
N ASN A 3 -12.66 0.76 5.34
CA ASN A 3 -13.84 -0.12 5.30
C ASN A 3 -15.02 0.45 6.12
N CYS A 4 -14.81 1.03 7.30
CA CYS A 4 -15.88 1.65 8.10
C CYS A 4 -16.39 2.96 7.49
N CYS A 5 -15.59 3.61 6.63
CA CYS A 5 -15.97 4.81 5.89
C CYS A 5 -16.85 4.45 4.69
N TYR A 6 -16.55 3.34 4.03
CA TYR A 6 -17.25 2.85 2.84
C TYR A 6 -18.47 1.99 3.18
N ASN A 7 -18.29 1.03 4.09
CA ASN A 7 -19.32 0.13 4.56
C ASN A 7 -20.09 0.76 5.73
N ARG A 8 -21.41 0.88 5.59
CA ARG A 8 -22.33 1.35 6.64
C ARG A 8 -22.64 0.30 7.70
N SER A 9 -22.13 -0.92 7.53
CA SER A 9 -22.31 -1.98 8.49
C SER A 9 -21.60 -1.69 9.80
N VAL A 10 -22.17 -2.22 10.88
CA VAL A 10 -21.57 -2.25 12.21
C VAL A 10 -21.14 -3.66 12.62
N ASP A 11 -21.47 -4.64 11.78
CA ASP A 11 -21.05 -6.02 11.89
C ASP A 11 -19.55 -6.15 11.60
N LEU A 12 -18.84 -6.90 12.43
CA LEU A 12 -17.39 -7.01 12.32
C LEU A 12 -16.97 -7.77 11.06
N ASP A 13 -17.71 -8.79 10.66
CA ASP A 13 -17.40 -9.61 9.49
C ASP A 13 -17.70 -8.87 8.20
N GLU A 14 -18.80 -8.11 8.15
CA GLU A 14 -19.06 -7.23 7.00
C GLU A 14 -18.00 -6.12 6.87
N LEU A 15 -17.41 -5.67 7.98
CA LEU A 15 -16.30 -4.70 7.98
C LEU A 15 -14.96 -5.29 7.53
N LYS A 16 -14.84 -6.63 7.40
CA LYS A 16 -13.68 -7.29 6.79
C LYS A 16 -13.73 -7.27 5.26
N ALA A 17 -14.84 -6.86 4.65
CA ALA A 17 -14.98 -6.68 3.21
C ALA A 17 -15.01 -5.18 2.85
N PRO A 18 -14.55 -4.80 1.65
CA PRO A 18 -13.95 -5.61 0.57
C PRO A 18 -12.50 -6.01 0.81
N SER A 19 -11.81 -5.36 1.74
CA SER A 19 -10.38 -5.56 1.96
C SER A 19 -10.15 -6.36 3.21
N GLY A 20 -9.56 -7.55 3.06
CA GLY A 20 -9.27 -8.44 4.18
C GLY A 20 -8.50 -7.71 5.28
N VAL A 21 -8.87 -8.00 6.52
CA VAL A 21 -8.13 -7.53 7.70
C VAL A 21 -7.08 -8.58 8.03
N SER A 22 -5.90 -8.15 8.47
CA SER A 22 -4.87 -9.06 8.96
C SER A 22 -5.43 -9.94 10.09
N GLU A 23 -5.17 -11.24 10.03
CA GLU A 23 -5.49 -12.20 11.09
C GLU A 23 -4.41 -12.26 12.19
N ASP A 24 -3.33 -11.46 12.09
CA ASP A 24 -2.33 -11.39 13.16
C ASP A 24 -2.90 -10.63 14.37
N ASP A 25 -3.07 -11.34 15.50
CA ASP A 25 -3.56 -10.80 16.77
C ASP A 25 -2.77 -9.59 17.29
N ARG A 26 -1.52 -9.40 16.82
CA ARG A 26 -0.70 -8.23 17.17
C ARG A 26 -1.12 -6.97 16.41
N ILE A 27 -1.90 -7.11 15.35
CA ILE A 27 -2.22 -6.04 14.39
C ILE A 27 -3.70 -6.09 13.98
N ILE A 28 -4.57 -6.27 14.97
CA ILE A 28 -6.02 -6.30 14.77
C ILE A 28 -6.46 -5.01 14.06
N GLY A 29 -7.13 -5.16 12.92
CA GLY A 29 -7.78 -4.05 12.22
C GLY A 29 -6.95 -3.36 11.13
N THR A 30 -5.74 -3.84 10.81
CA THR A 30 -5.01 -3.37 9.62
C THR A 30 -5.43 -4.10 8.36
N THR A 31 -5.50 -3.35 7.27
CA THR A 31 -5.84 -3.89 5.95
C THR A 31 -4.67 -4.73 5.42
N SER A 32 -4.97 -5.88 4.81
CA SER A 32 -3.94 -6.79 4.32
C SER A 32 -3.31 -6.33 3.00
N SER A 33 -4.02 -5.51 2.23
CA SER A 33 -3.61 -4.93 0.95
C SER A 33 -4.04 -3.46 0.81
N ILE A 34 -3.41 -2.72 -0.12
CA ILE A 34 -3.93 -1.40 -0.52
C ILE A 34 -5.24 -1.59 -1.27
N SER A 35 -6.22 -0.74 -0.97
CA SER A 35 -7.52 -0.78 -1.64
C SER A 35 -8.06 0.61 -1.89
N ASN A 36 -8.74 0.76 -3.04
CA ASN A 36 -9.36 2.00 -3.46
C ASN A 36 -10.88 1.88 -3.35
N TYR A 37 -11.51 2.87 -2.73
CA TYR A 37 -12.95 2.93 -2.54
C TYR A 37 -13.46 4.18 -3.22
N VAL A 38 -14.44 4.00 -4.12
CA VAL A 38 -15.02 5.11 -4.87
C VAL A 38 -16.40 5.42 -4.30
N ASP A 39 -16.52 6.56 -3.62
CA ASP A 39 -17.80 7.15 -3.28
C ASP A 39 -18.25 8.01 -4.47
N GLN A 40 -19.03 7.40 -5.36
CA GLN A 40 -19.55 8.06 -6.56
C GLN A 40 -20.47 9.25 -6.23
N ARG A 41 -21.18 9.19 -5.09
CA ARG A 41 -22.14 10.24 -4.71
C ARG A 41 -21.42 11.53 -4.36
N ASN A 42 -20.36 11.42 -3.58
CA ASN A 42 -19.56 12.56 -3.14
C ASN A 42 -18.34 12.82 -4.04
N LYS A 43 -18.13 11.98 -5.07
CA LYS A 43 -16.96 11.99 -5.96
C LYS A 43 -15.63 11.91 -5.21
N ILE A 44 -15.57 11.07 -4.18
CA ILE A 44 -14.38 10.87 -3.35
C ILE A 44 -13.77 9.51 -3.66
N VAL A 45 -12.44 9.47 -3.79
CA VAL A 45 -11.67 8.22 -3.82
C VAL A 45 -10.90 8.11 -2.51
N TYR A 46 -11.19 7.08 -1.73
CA TYR A 46 -10.41 6.75 -0.54
C TYR A 46 -9.37 5.70 -0.92
N VAL A 47 -8.13 5.94 -0.51
CA VAL A 47 -7.03 4.96 -0.63
C VAL A 47 -6.72 4.46 0.77
N ASP A 48 -7.10 3.22 1.06
CA ASP A 48 -6.74 2.55 2.31
C ASP A 48 -5.40 1.87 2.14
N THR A 49 -4.51 2.08 3.11
CA THR A 49 -3.15 1.58 3.06
C THR A 49 -2.96 0.51 4.12
N ILE A 50 -1.97 -0.36 3.92
CA ILE A 50 -1.50 -1.25 4.97
C ILE A 50 -0.94 -0.36 6.09
N GLY A 51 -1.34 -0.63 7.33
CA GLY A 51 -0.91 0.18 8.48
C GLY A 51 0.59 0.08 8.67
N TYR A 52 1.32 1.19 8.62
CA TYR A 52 2.79 1.20 8.63
C TYR A 52 3.47 0.67 9.90
N GLY A 53 2.73 0.54 11.00
CA GLY A 53 3.19 -0.16 12.21
C GLY A 53 3.02 -1.68 12.14
N ASP A 54 2.64 -2.21 10.99
CA ASP A 54 2.43 -3.64 10.78
C ASP A 54 3.77 -4.39 10.83
N VAL A 55 3.84 -5.40 11.70
CA VAL A 55 5.02 -6.25 11.92
C VAL A 55 5.49 -6.95 10.66
N ARG A 56 4.63 -7.11 9.63
CA ARG A 56 5.04 -7.59 8.31
C ARG A 56 6.15 -6.74 7.72
N PHE A 57 6.18 -5.45 8.02
CA PHE A 57 7.25 -4.55 7.57
C PHE A 57 8.60 -4.77 8.26
N HIS A 58 8.60 -5.39 9.45
CA HIS A 58 9.81 -5.78 10.14
C HIS A 58 10.30 -7.18 9.73
N GLN A 59 9.38 -8.06 9.32
CA GLN A 59 9.65 -9.48 9.05
C GLN A 59 9.88 -9.77 7.56
N ASP A 60 9.17 -9.09 6.67
CA ASP A 60 9.23 -9.28 5.23
C ASP A 60 9.50 -7.95 4.51
N ARG A 61 10.79 -7.77 4.18
CA ARG A 61 11.35 -6.57 3.57
C ARG A 61 10.91 -6.40 2.11
N GLU A 62 10.62 -7.50 1.41
CA GLU A 62 10.21 -7.44 0.00
C GLU A 62 8.75 -6.96 -0.10
N SER A 63 7.88 -7.49 0.77
CA SER A 63 6.50 -7.03 0.90
C SER A 63 6.40 -5.54 1.25
N PHE A 64 7.28 -5.03 2.13
CA PHE A 64 7.36 -3.59 2.41
C PHE A 64 7.62 -2.77 1.13
N LEU A 65 8.59 -3.18 0.32
CA LEU A 65 8.97 -2.44 -0.89
C LEU A 65 7.88 -2.51 -1.96
N LEU A 66 7.24 -3.66 -2.14
CA LEU A 66 6.10 -3.81 -3.05
C LEU A 66 4.94 -2.93 -2.62
N PHE A 67 4.60 -2.92 -1.34
CA PHE A 67 3.55 -2.07 -0.78
C PHE A 67 3.85 -0.58 -0.98
N PHE A 68 5.07 -0.13 -0.68
CA PHE A 68 5.46 1.26 -0.90
C PHE A 68 5.38 1.64 -2.37
N ARG A 69 5.85 0.76 -3.25
CA ARG A 69 5.72 0.94 -4.70
C ARG A 69 4.26 1.11 -5.09
N GLU A 70 3.38 0.24 -4.63
CA GLU A 70 1.95 0.33 -4.88
C GLU A 70 1.37 1.65 -4.40
N LEU A 71 1.68 2.08 -3.16
CA LEU A 71 1.23 3.36 -2.64
C LEU A 71 1.66 4.52 -3.55
N ILE A 72 2.91 4.53 -4.01
CA ILE A 72 3.43 5.56 -4.92
C ILE A 72 2.72 5.51 -6.26
N CYS A 73 2.52 4.31 -6.81
CA CYS A 73 1.81 4.13 -8.08
C CYS A 73 0.37 4.64 -7.98
N TYR A 74 -0.34 4.31 -6.89
CA TYR A 74 -1.70 4.79 -6.66
C TYR A 74 -1.75 6.29 -6.35
N SER A 75 -0.76 6.83 -5.64
CA SER A 75 -0.65 8.27 -5.36
C SER A 75 -0.01 9.09 -6.49
N SER A 76 0.33 8.47 -7.62
CA SER A 76 0.96 9.17 -8.76
C SER A 76 0.06 10.24 -9.38
N ILE A 77 -1.26 10.10 -9.22
CA ILE A 77 -2.29 11.08 -9.61
C ILE A 77 -2.31 12.26 -8.62
N GLY A 78 -1.65 12.14 -7.48
CA GLY A 78 -1.70 13.05 -6.34
C GLY A 78 -2.78 12.66 -5.34
N TYR A 79 -2.81 13.36 -4.21
CA TYR A 79 -3.88 13.27 -3.22
C TYR A 79 -4.30 14.68 -2.81
N ASN A 80 -5.58 14.88 -2.53
CA ASN A 80 -6.05 16.16 -2.02
C ASN A 80 -5.77 16.31 -0.52
N TRP A 81 -5.83 15.18 0.21
CA TRP A 81 -5.75 15.17 1.66
C TRP A 81 -5.18 13.85 2.18
N LEU A 82 -4.41 13.89 3.26
CA LEU A 82 -3.85 12.73 3.94
C LEU A 82 -4.46 12.60 5.35
N PHE A 83 -4.91 11.40 5.71
CA PHE A 83 -5.37 11.10 7.06
C PHE A 83 -4.43 10.09 7.72
N LEU A 84 -3.82 10.50 8.83
CA LEU A 84 -2.98 9.63 9.66
C LEU A 84 -3.78 9.18 10.87
N PHE A 85 -4.19 7.92 10.85
CA PHE A 85 -4.98 7.38 11.93
C PHE A 85 -4.08 6.76 13.00
N ILE A 86 -4.31 7.15 14.24
CA ILE A 86 -3.52 6.74 15.40
C ILE A 86 -4.49 6.38 16.52
N ARG A 87 -4.25 5.30 17.26
CA ARG A 87 -5.04 5.02 18.46
C ARG A 87 -4.61 5.97 19.58
N TYR A 88 -5.56 6.65 20.23
CA TYR A 88 -5.30 7.77 21.16
C TYR A 88 -4.29 7.45 22.28
N GLN A 89 -4.20 6.20 22.74
CA GLN A 89 -3.29 5.77 23.81
C GLN A 89 -2.02 5.06 23.31
N GLN A 90 -1.82 4.97 21.99
CA GLN A 90 -0.68 4.25 21.40
C GLN A 90 0.34 5.20 20.78
N LEU A 91 0.42 6.46 21.24
CA LEU A 91 1.47 7.37 20.81
C LEU A 91 2.82 6.89 21.35
N SER A 92 3.58 6.20 20.50
CA SER A 92 4.90 5.65 20.80
C SER A 92 6.00 6.38 20.02
N ALA A 93 7.26 6.09 20.36
CA ALA A 93 8.42 6.53 19.59
C ALA A 93 8.40 6.01 18.14
N ASP A 94 7.84 4.82 17.89
CA ASP A 94 7.75 4.24 16.55
C ASP A 94 6.78 5.04 15.65
N ILE A 95 5.66 5.50 16.22
CA ILE A 95 4.74 6.40 15.49
C ILE A 95 5.45 7.71 15.14
N PHE A 96 6.32 8.22 16.03
CA PHE A 96 7.10 9.41 15.74
C PHE A 96 8.05 9.20 14.55
N VAL A 97 8.81 8.10 14.55
CA VAL A 97 9.71 7.74 13.44
C VAL A 97 8.90 7.61 12.15
N TYR A 98 7.74 6.95 12.20
CA TYR A 98 6.85 6.80 11.06
C TYR A 98 6.40 8.13 10.46
N ILE A 99 5.89 9.05 11.29
CA ILE A 99 5.43 10.36 10.83
C ILE A 99 6.58 11.15 10.21
N GLN A 100 7.77 11.09 10.83
CA GLN A 100 8.96 11.74 10.29
C GLN A 100 9.40 11.13 8.94
N THR A 101 9.33 9.80 8.79
CA THR A 101 9.60 9.12 7.51
C THR A 101 8.61 9.56 6.44
N LEU A 102 7.30 9.56 6.75
CA LEU A 102 6.29 10.07 5.82
C LEU A 102 6.54 11.53 5.44
N GLU A 103 6.95 12.37 6.37
CA GLU A 103 7.27 13.76 6.09
C GLU A 103 8.47 13.90 5.15
N GLN A 104 9.54 13.13 5.38
CA GLN A 104 10.70 13.13 4.51
C GLN A 104 10.37 12.63 3.10
N LEU A 105 9.44 11.70 2.99
CA LEU A 105 8.98 11.17 1.70
C LEU A 105 8.02 12.14 1.01
N LEU A 106 6.94 12.51 1.67
CA LEU A 106 5.86 13.31 1.10
C LEU A 106 6.21 14.81 1.05
N GLY A 107 7.25 15.25 1.76
CA GLY A 107 7.64 16.64 1.87
C GLY A 107 6.74 17.43 2.82
N GLU A 108 7.27 18.55 3.32
CA GLU A 108 6.57 19.38 4.31
C GLU A 108 5.25 19.96 3.78
N LYS A 109 5.17 20.28 2.49
CA LYS A 109 3.93 20.76 1.85
C LYS A 109 2.78 19.75 1.92
N ALA A 110 3.06 18.45 1.87
CA ALA A 110 2.01 17.44 1.99
C ALA A 110 1.36 17.44 3.37
N PHE A 111 2.14 17.80 4.40
CA PHE A 111 1.69 17.82 5.79
C PHE A 111 0.79 19.00 6.12
N THR A 112 0.77 20.05 5.30
CA THR A 112 -0.21 21.14 5.45
C THR A 112 -1.63 20.66 5.16
N ARG A 113 -1.79 19.60 4.36
CA ARG A 113 -3.06 18.92 4.05
C ARG A 113 -3.14 17.53 4.67
N CYS A 114 -2.48 17.37 5.80
CA CYS A 114 -2.53 16.14 6.57
C CYS A 114 -3.31 16.37 7.87
N SER A 115 -4.18 15.43 8.21
CA SER A 115 -4.92 15.41 9.47
C SER A 115 -4.53 14.19 10.28
N ILE A 116 -4.26 14.39 11.57
CA ILE A 116 -4.16 13.26 12.50
C ILE A 116 -5.56 12.92 13.00
N VAL A 117 -5.91 11.65 12.96
CA VAL A 117 -7.17 11.11 13.43
C VAL A 117 -6.90 10.17 14.60
N PHE A 118 -7.18 10.64 15.81
CA PHE A 118 -7.11 9.83 17.02
C PHE A 118 -8.38 8.99 17.19
N THR A 119 -8.24 7.68 17.00
CA THR A 119 -9.30 6.70 17.20
C THR A 119 -9.34 6.21 18.65
N HIS A 120 -10.46 5.60 19.05
CA HIS A 120 -10.69 5.07 20.40
C HIS A 120 -10.57 6.15 21.50
N CYS A 121 -10.79 7.42 21.16
CA CYS A 121 -10.74 8.52 22.13
C CYS A 121 -12.12 8.65 22.81
N LYS A 122 -12.29 8.01 23.97
CA LYS A 122 -13.54 8.07 24.76
C LYS A 122 -13.72 9.39 25.55
N ILE A 123 -12.72 10.27 25.53
CA ILE A 123 -12.74 11.54 26.29
C ILE A 123 -13.57 12.58 25.53
N LYS A 124 -14.75 12.90 26.07
CA LYS A 124 -15.61 13.96 25.52
C LYS A 124 -14.92 15.32 25.57
N GLY A 125 -15.03 16.07 24.47
CA GLY A 125 -14.44 17.40 24.37
C GLY A 125 -12.91 17.39 24.39
N MET A 126 -12.27 16.30 23.95
CA MET A 126 -10.84 16.30 23.70
C MET A 126 -10.50 17.31 22.60
N THR A 127 -9.50 18.15 22.86
CA THR A 127 -8.97 19.14 21.91
C THR A 127 -7.48 18.91 21.72
N ARG A 128 -6.91 19.56 20.70
CA ARG A 128 -5.47 19.52 20.42
C ARG A 128 -4.66 20.01 21.63
N GLU A 129 -5.09 21.10 22.25
CA GLU A 129 -4.41 21.73 23.39
C GLU A 129 -4.42 20.81 24.60
N ARG A 130 -5.57 20.18 24.88
CA ARG A 130 -5.68 19.18 25.97
C ARG A 130 -4.81 17.96 25.71
N CYS A 131 -4.74 17.50 24.46
CA CYS A 131 -3.88 16.38 24.08
C CYS A 131 -2.39 16.74 24.20
N ILE A 132 -2.00 17.96 23.79
CA ILE A 132 -0.63 18.47 23.97
C ILE A 132 -0.27 18.55 25.45
N GLU A 133 -1.13 19.13 26.29
CA GLU A 133 -0.89 19.24 27.73
C GLU A 133 -0.77 17.87 28.39
N ALA A 134 -1.62 16.91 28.01
CA ALA A 134 -1.56 15.54 28.50
C ALA A 134 -0.26 14.80 28.12
N ASN A 135 0.46 15.27 27.09
CA ASN A 135 1.69 14.67 26.59
C ASN A 135 2.91 15.59 26.78
N LYS A 136 2.84 16.61 27.65
CA LYS A 136 3.89 17.63 27.79
C LYS A 136 5.27 17.09 28.16
N GLU A 137 5.34 15.94 28.82
CA GLU A 137 6.58 15.25 29.19
C GLU A 137 7.23 14.51 28.01
N HIS A 138 6.57 14.47 26.85
CA HIS A 138 7.02 13.78 25.64
C HIS A 138 7.23 14.78 24.49
N ASP A 139 8.38 15.46 24.50
CA ASP A 139 8.74 16.50 23.52
C ASP A 139 8.50 16.10 22.05
N GLY A 140 8.83 14.85 21.69
CA GLY A 140 8.64 14.33 20.34
C GLY A 140 7.16 14.30 19.91
N ILE A 141 6.27 13.86 20.81
CA ILE A 141 4.83 13.81 20.57
C ILE A 141 4.28 15.24 20.48
N VAL A 142 4.64 16.10 21.44
CA VAL A 142 4.20 17.50 21.45
C VAL A 142 4.60 18.22 20.18
N ARG A 143 5.83 18.02 19.69
CA ARG A 143 6.32 18.60 18.45
C ARG A 143 5.48 18.18 17.24
N ILE A 144 5.13 16.89 17.16
CA ILE A 144 4.23 16.37 16.12
C ILE A 144 2.86 17.03 16.24
N LEU A 145 2.21 16.95 17.40
CA LEU A 145 0.87 17.53 17.61
C LEU A 145 0.83 19.04 17.31
N LYS A 146 1.95 19.74 17.50
CA LYS A 146 2.07 21.16 17.16
C LYS A 146 2.20 21.42 15.66
N LYS A 147 2.66 20.45 14.88
CA LYS A 147 2.84 20.56 13.42
C LYS A 147 1.55 20.39 12.63
N PHE A 148 0.63 19.56 13.12
CA PHE A 148 -0.62 19.31 12.42
C PHE A 148 -1.64 20.39 12.74
N ASN A 149 -2.18 21.01 11.69
CA ASN A 149 -3.25 21.98 11.81
C ASN A 149 -4.56 21.30 12.22
N ASN A 150 -4.79 20.09 11.71
CA ASN A 150 -6.03 19.37 11.86
C ASN A 150 -5.82 18.10 12.68
N ILE A 151 -6.37 18.08 13.89
CA ILE A 151 -6.36 16.91 14.78
C ILE A 151 -7.79 16.57 15.17
N ILE A 152 -8.21 15.38 14.78
CA ILE A 152 -9.58 14.90 14.96
C ILE A 152 -9.56 13.81 16.00
N PHE A 153 -10.29 14.03 17.10
CA PHE A 153 -10.55 13.00 18.10
C PHE A 153 -11.93 12.41 17.86
N GLY A 154 -12.02 11.09 17.97
CA GLY A 154 -13.30 10.41 18.08
C GLY A 154 -13.16 8.94 18.38
N ASP A 155 -14.34 8.33 18.51
CA ASP A 155 -14.48 6.93 18.80
C ASP A 155 -15.08 6.25 17.58
N MET A 156 -14.37 5.24 17.09
CA MET A 156 -14.79 4.37 16.00
C MET A 156 -15.15 2.99 16.52
N ASP A 157 -15.14 2.80 17.86
CA ASP A 157 -15.22 1.50 18.49
C ASP A 157 -16.35 0.66 17.91
N THR A 158 -15.97 -0.54 17.54
CA THR A 158 -16.86 -1.61 17.15
C THR A 158 -17.24 -2.46 18.34
N ASP A 159 -16.86 -2.08 19.59
CA ASP A 159 -16.99 -2.85 20.85
C ASP A 159 -18.02 -3.96 20.65
N ALA A 160 -17.53 -5.17 20.42
CA ALA A 160 -18.36 -6.30 20.05
C ALA A 160 -19.47 -6.37 21.10
N VAL A 161 -20.71 -6.28 20.65
CA VAL A 161 -21.79 -6.74 21.53
C VAL A 161 -21.48 -8.21 21.65
N SER A 162 -21.14 -8.69 22.83
CA SER A 162 -20.90 -10.12 23.00
C SER A 162 -22.14 -10.82 22.46
N GLU A 163 -21.95 -11.63 21.42
CA GLU A 163 -22.98 -12.47 20.82
C GLU A 163 -23.29 -13.61 21.78
N GLU A 164 -23.71 -13.27 23.00
CA GLU A 164 -24.33 -14.26 23.85
C GLU A 164 -25.70 -14.58 23.23
N ASP A 165 -25.88 -15.87 22.93
CA ASP A 165 -27.00 -16.48 22.21
C ASP A 165 -28.33 -16.28 22.94
N SER A 166 -28.85 -15.06 22.93
CA SER A 166 -30.17 -14.76 23.44
C SER A 166 -31.16 -14.65 22.27
N ASP A 167 -31.93 -15.72 22.09
CA ASP A 167 -32.91 -15.91 21.01
C ASP A 167 -34.24 -15.15 21.24
N SER A 168 -34.28 -14.19 22.15
CA SER A 168 -35.53 -13.46 22.43
C SER A 168 -35.75 -12.33 21.40
N ASP A 169 -36.99 -12.19 20.93
CA ASP A 169 -37.38 -11.11 20.01
C ASP A 169 -37.06 -9.70 20.58
N ASP A 170 -37.12 -9.55 21.91
CA ASP A 170 -36.76 -8.31 22.61
C ASP A 170 -35.26 -8.00 22.48
N ASP A 171 -34.40 -9.03 22.49
CA ASP A 171 -32.96 -8.86 22.30
C ASP A 171 -32.60 -8.47 20.88
N GLN A 172 -33.34 -8.99 19.88
CA GLN A 172 -33.13 -8.62 18.49
C GLN A 172 -33.45 -7.13 18.26
N GLN A 173 -34.52 -6.61 18.87
CA GLN A 173 -34.85 -5.20 18.78
C GLN A 173 -33.83 -4.32 19.53
N ALA A 174 -33.31 -4.78 20.67
CA ALA A 174 -32.25 -4.09 21.39
C ALA A 174 -30.93 -4.05 20.59
N LYS A 175 -30.55 -5.15 19.94
CA LYS A 175 -29.40 -5.27 19.04
C LYS A 175 -29.50 -4.27 17.89
N GLU A 176 -30.64 -4.20 17.19
CA GLU A 176 -30.81 -3.26 16.07
C GLU A 176 -30.75 -1.80 16.53
N ARG A 177 -31.34 -1.45 17.68
CA ARG A 177 -31.24 -0.09 18.25
C ARG A 177 -29.79 0.28 18.56
N LEU A 178 -29.00 -0.67 19.05
CA LEU A 178 -27.57 -0.48 19.33
C LEU A 178 -26.77 -0.33 18.03
N HIS A 179 -27.07 -1.14 17.02
CA HIS A 179 -26.48 -1.04 15.69
C HIS A 179 -26.75 0.33 15.05
N ASP A 180 -27.98 0.80 15.09
CA ASP A 180 -28.33 2.13 14.60
C ASP A 180 -27.62 3.26 15.34
N LYS A 181 -27.45 3.13 16.66
CA LYS A 181 -26.68 4.09 17.44
C LYS A 181 -25.21 4.11 16.99
N LYS A 182 -24.59 2.95 16.77
CA LYS A 182 -23.21 2.83 16.25
C LYS A 182 -23.10 3.42 14.84
N ARG A 183 -24.03 3.11 13.93
CA ARG A 183 -24.10 3.70 12.57
C ARG A 183 -24.16 5.23 12.61
N LYS A 184 -25.01 5.80 13.47
CA LYS A 184 -25.14 7.25 13.66
C LYS A 184 -23.87 7.88 14.22
N GLN A 185 -23.22 7.24 15.20
CA GLN A 185 -21.96 7.72 15.76
C GLN A 185 -20.84 7.74 14.71
N ARG A 186 -20.68 6.66 13.93
CA ARG A 186 -19.71 6.60 12.84
C ARG A 186 -19.98 7.65 11.77
N THR A 187 -21.23 7.78 11.34
CA THR A 187 -21.63 8.81 10.37
C THR A 187 -21.27 10.21 10.87
N LYS A 188 -21.54 10.50 12.15
CA LYS A 188 -21.17 11.78 12.76
C LYS A 188 -19.64 12.00 12.78
N PHE A 189 -18.88 10.96 13.11
CA PHE A 189 -17.42 11.02 13.10
C PHE A 189 -16.86 11.23 11.69
N MET A 190 -17.38 10.49 10.70
CA MET A 190 -17.01 10.64 9.30
C MET A 190 -17.33 12.03 8.77
N ASN A 191 -18.52 12.56 9.06
CA ASN A 191 -18.86 13.93 8.68
C ASN A 191 -17.89 14.93 9.32
N LYS A 192 -17.52 14.74 10.60
CA LYS A 192 -16.50 15.58 11.26
C LYS A 192 -15.15 15.49 10.54
N MET A 193 -14.73 14.31 10.08
CA MET A 193 -13.50 14.17 9.29
C MET A 193 -13.60 14.89 7.93
N LEU A 194 -14.69 14.65 7.18
CA LEU A 194 -14.89 15.20 5.85
C LEU A 194 -15.00 16.73 5.90
N THR A 195 -15.59 17.31 6.95
CA THR A 195 -15.61 18.78 7.13
C THR A 195 -14.23 19.41 7.31
N GLN A 196 -13.18 18.62 7.60
CA GLN A 196 -11.81 19.14 7.62
C GLN A 196 -11.21 19.24 6.21
N ILE A 197 -11.76 18.51 5.23
CA ILE A 197 -11.31 18.59 3.85
C ILE A 197 -11.84 19.91 3.29
N ASP A 198 -10.92 20.77 2.84
CA ASP A 198 -11.32 21.97 2.12
C ASP A 198 -11.85 21.57 0.73
N HIS A 199 -13.18 21.53 0.60
CA HIS A 199 -13.85 21.19 -0.65
C HIS A 199 -13.76 22.30 -1.72
N THR A 200 -13.31 23.50 -1.36
CA THR A 200 -13.10 24.61 -2.31
C THR A 200 -11.72 24.59 -2.95
N ASP A 201 -10.80 23.82 -2.35
CA ASP A 201 -9.46 23.66 -2.85
C ASP A 201 -9.39 22.53 -3.89
N GLU A 202 -9.73 22.89 -5.13
CA GLU A 202 -9.59 22.00 -6.29
C GLU A 202 -8.12 21.72 -6.65
N THR A 203 -7.16 22.37 -5.99
CA THR A 203 -5.76 22.05 -6.24
C THR A 203 -5.51 20.64 -5.73
N ILE A 204 -5.35 19.71 -6.66
CA ILE A 204 -4.74 18.43 -6.35
C ILE A 204 -3.34 18.80 -5.81
N LEU A 205 -2.91 18.22 -4.69
CA LEU A 205 -1.48 18.17 -4.43
C LEU A 205 -0.92 17.23 -5.50
N SER A 206 -0.76 17.77 -6.70
CA SER A 206 0.13 17.17 -7.68
C SER A 206 1.44 17.24 -6.96
N LEU A 207 1.95 16.08 -6.59
CA LEU A 207 3.29 15.95 -6.11
C LEU A 207 4.15 16.62 -7.19
N GLU A 208 4.62 17.85 -6.93
CA GLU A 208 5.24 18.71 -7.94
C GLU A 208 6.29 17.88 -8.70
N LYS A 209 6.56 18.17 -9.97
CA LYS A 209 7.60 17.44 -10.71
C LYS A 209 8.94 17.42 -9.95
N HIS A 210 9.18 18.47 -9.15
CA HIS A 210 10.28 18.59 -8.20
C HIS A 210 10.10 17.80 -6.91
N TRP A 211 8.87 17.58 -6.42
CA TRP A 211 8.60 16.59 -5.38
C TRP A 211 9.05 15.22 -5.83
N TYR A 212 8.68 14.75 -7.03
CA TYR A 212 9.12 13.41 -7.45
C TYR A 212 10.65 13.34 -7.48
N GLN A 213 11.33 14.39 -7.95
CA GLN A 213 12.80 14.45 -7.88
C GLN A 213 13.33 14.49 -6.45
N HIS A 214 12.72 15.25 -5.55
CA HIS A 214 13.13 15.41 -4.16
C HIS A 214 12.86 14.14 -3.36
N TYR A 215 11.62 13.63 -3.40
CA TYR A 215 11.20 12.31 -2.97
C TYR A 215 12.13 11.25 -3.54
N TRP A 216 12.35 11.21 -4.85
CA TRP A 216 13.20 10.20 -5.47
C TRP A 216 14.62 10.28 -4.95
N THR A 217 15.16 11.48 -4.75
CA THR A 217 16.48 11.71 -4.15
C THR A 217 16.52 11.26 -2.68
N LYS A 218 15.50 11.59 -1.89
CA LYS A 218 15.42 11.24 -0.46
C LYS A 218 15.15 9.76 -0.24
N PHE A 219 14.21 9.19 -1.00
CA PHE A 219 13.94 7.77 -1.10
C PHE A 219 15.20 7.04 -1.53
N THR A 220 15.90 7.46 -2.57
CA THR A 220 17.13 6.77 -2.98
C THR A 220 18.30 6.96 -2.03
N SER A 221 18.42 8.10 -1.33
CA SER A 221 19.38 8.24 -0.22
C SER A 221 19.02 7.36 0.98
N LEU A 222 17.74 7.29 1.36
CA LEU A 222 17.23 6.45 2.45
C LEU A 222 17.41 4.97 2.11
N MET A 223 17.04 4.58 0.90
CA MET A 223 17.22 3.24 0.36
C MET A 223 18.70 2.91 0.22
N GLY A 224 19.54 3.84 -0.22
CA GLY A 224 20.99 3.63 -0.30
C GLY A 224 21.63 3.42 1.05
N TYR A 225 21.29 4.26 2.03
CA TYR A 225 21.70 4.08 3.42
C TYR A 225 21.22 2.73 3.97
N TYR A 226 19.97 2.35 3.70
CA TYR A 226 19.39 1.08 4.14
C TYR A 226 20.07 -0.13 3.49
N PHE A 227 20.29 -0.12 2.17
CA PHE A 227 20.96 -1.20 1.45
C PHE A 227 22.44 -1.35 1.85
N GLU A 228 23.12 -0.25 2.14
CA GLU A 228 24.52 -0.24 2.58
C GLU A 228 24.66 -0.74 4.03
N LYS A 229 23.85 -0.20 4.95
CA LYS A 229 23.99 -0.46 6.40
C LYS A 229 23.23 -1.70 6.89
N VAL A 230 22.11 -2.05 6.27
CA VAL A 230 21.22 -3.12 6.74
C VAL A 230 21.31 -4.37 5.88
N VAL A 231 21.57 -4.23 4.58
CA VAL A 231 21.64 -5.36 3.62
C VAL A 231 23.08 -5.74 3.26
N GLY A 232 24.04 -4.83 3.42
CA GLY A 232 25.46 -5.06 3.07
C GLY A 232 25.70 -5.25 1.56
N LYS A 233 24.76 -4.81 0.71
CA LYS A 233 24.80 -5.00 -0.76
C LYS A 233 24.59 -3.68 -1.49
N PRO A 234 25.62 -2.82 -1.60
CA PRO A 234 25.49 -1.47 -2.16
C PRO A 234 25.14 -1.43 -3.67
N ASN A 235 25.36 -2.53 -4.42
CA ASN A 235 25.21 -2.54 -5.88
C ASN A 235 23.77 -2.80 -6.38
N GLU A 236 22.87 -3.30 -5.53
CA GLU A 236 21.46 -3.58 -5.88
C GLU A 236 20.63 -2.31 -6.07
N LEU A 237 21.05 -1.21 -5.42
CA LEU A 237 20.47 0.12 -5.58
C LEU A 237 20.51 0.56 -7.06
N SER A 238 21.60 0.26 -7.78
CA SER A 238 21.79 0.61 -9.21
C SER A 238 20.77 -0.07 -10.14
N LYS A 239 20.28 -1.25 -9.77
CA LYS A 239 19.27 -2.01 -10.53
C LYS A 239 17.87 -1.41 -10.32
N LEU A 240 17.54 -1.09 -9.07
CA LEU A 240 16.33 -0.35 -8.69
C LEU A 240 16.29 1.06 -9.32
N TYR A 241 17.44 1.76 -9.36
CA TYR A 241 17.60 3.05 -10.05
C TYR A 241 17.28 2.95 -11.55
N LYS A 242 17.74 1.91 -12.25
CA LYS A 242 17.47 1.70 -13.69
C LYS A 242 15.99 1.40 -13.96
N LEU A 243 15.35 0.64 -13.07
CA LEU A 243 13.93 0.32 -13.11
C LEU A 243 13.05 1.57 -13.00
N ALA A 244 13.35 2.44 -12.03
CA ALA A 244 12.49 3.57 -11.74
C ALA A 244 12.80 4.84 -12.55
N ALA A 245 14.02 4.99 -13.07
CA ALA A 245 14.33 6.04 -14.04
C ALA A 245 13.62 5.83 -15.39
N GLY A 246 13.21 4.59 -15.71
CA GLY A 246 12.40 4.24 -16.87
C GLY A 246 10.91 4.58 -16.76
N LEU A 247 10.41 4.97 -15.58
CA LEU A 247 9.00 5.31 -15.30
C LEU A 247 8.62 6.76 -15.70
N LYS A 248 9.49 7.47 -16.44
CA LYS A 248 9.19 8.81 -16.97
C LYS A 248 8.18 8.68 -18.12
N LYS A 249 6.91 9.00 -17.80
CA LYS A 249 5.75 9.25 -18.69
C LYS A 249 5.00 7.99 -19.12
N ASP A 250 3.72 7.91 -18.75
CA ASP A 250 2.58 7.24 -19.43
C ASP A 250 2.70 5.78 -19.92
N ILE A 251 3.51 4.92 -19.30
CA ILE A 251 3.74 3.55 -19.81
C ILE A 251 3.25 2.49 -18.83
N PRO A 252 2.33 1.58 -19.23
CA PRO A 252 2.02 0.39 -18.44
C PRO A 252 3.29 -0.48 -18.35
N VAL A 253 3.75 -0.85 -17.15
CA VAL A 253 4.93 -1.70 -16.98
C VAL A 253 4.50 -3.11 -16.61
N THR A 254 4.94 -4.12 -17.37
CA THR A 254 4.77 -5.53 -17.01
C THR A 254 6.12 -6.05 -16.50
N ILE A 255 6.22 -6.35 -15.21
CA ILE A 255 7.45 -6.86 -14.60
C ILE A 255 7.38 -8.39 -14.58
N TYR A 256 8.35 -9.07 -15.20
CA TYR A 256 8.57 -10.50 -14.99
C TYR A 256 9.60 -10.68 -13.86
N TYR A 257 9.24 -11.45 -12.83
CA TYR A 257 10.10 -11.68 -11.66
C TYR A 257 11.04 -12.88 -11.85
N GLU A 258 11.53 -13.13 -13.07
CA GLU A 258 12.45 -14.23 -13.36
C GLU A 258 13.85 -13.70 -13.74
N GLU A 259 14.89 -14.35 -13.21
CA GLU A 259 16.28 -14.12 -13.61
C GLU A 259 16.57 -14.81 -14.96
N CYS A 260 17.13 -14.06 -15.90
CA CYS A 260 17.56 -14.64 -17.16
C CYS A 260 18.76 -15.56 -16.92
N SER A 261 18.60 -16.87 -17.08
CA SER A 261 19.68 -17.84 -16.78
C SER A 261 20.92 -17.73 -17.67
N ILE A 262 20.87 -16.93 -18.74
CA ILE A 262 22.01 -16.67 -19.63
C ILE A 262 22.92 -15.57 -19.06
N CYS A 263 22.34 -14.47 -18.58
CA CYS A 263 23.10 -13.30 -18.12
C CYS A 263 23.00 -13.06 -16.60
N LEU A 264 22.14 -13.82 -15.91
CA LEU A 264 21.85 -13.73 -14.48
C LEU A 264 21.30 -12.36 -14.04
N GLU A 265 20.74 -11.60 -14.97
CA GLU A 265 20.07 -10.32 -14.70
C GLU A 265 18.54 -10.49 -14.78
N LEU A 266 17.81 -9.66 -14.03
CA LEU A 266 16.34 -9.66 -14.02
C LEU A 266 15.74 -9.31 -15.39
N ILE A 267 14.65 -10.00 -15.75
CA ILE A 267 13.91 -9.76 -16.99
C ILE A 267 12.86 -8.67 -16.77
N ILE A 268 13.23 -7.43 -17.08
CA ILE A 268 12.36 -6.25 -16.88
C ILE A 268 11.82 -5.79 -18.24
N GLU A 269 10.49 -5.75 -18.40
CA GLU A 269 9.83 -5.24 -19.60
C GLU A 269 9.13 -3.89 -19.32
N ILE A 270 9.48 -2.87 -20.10
CA ILE A 270 8.86 -1.54 -20.06
C ILE A 270 8.18 -1.36 -21.42
N VAL A 271 6.86 -1.21 -21.46
CA VAL A 271 6.01 -1.42 -22.66
C VAL A 271 6.25 -0.44 -23.83
N ASP A 272 7.10 0.57 -23.67
CA ASP A 272 7.35 1.57 -24.73
C ASP A 272 8.64 1.34 -25.52
N HIS A 273 9.44 0.35 -25.12
CA HIS A 273 10.66 0.00 -25.84
C HIS A 273 10.58 -1.47 -26.21
N SER A 274 10.84 -1.76 -27.49
CA SER A 274 10.76 -3.07 -28.13
C SER A 274 10.94 -4.20 -27.12
N PRO A 275 9.99 -5.14 -27.00
CA PRO A 275 9.97 -5.98 -25.83
C PRO A 275 11.26 -6.75 -25.66
N LYS A 276 11.77 -6.75 -24.43
CA LYS A 276 13.07 -7.33 -24.10
C LYS A 276 12.95 -8.75 -23.60
N ALA A 277 11.75 -9.23 -23.31
CA ALA A 277 11.48 -10.59 -22.89
C ALA A 277 11.01 -11.45 -24.08
N CYS A 278 11.31 -12.74 -24.01
CA CYS A 278 10.76 -13.74 -24.91
C CYS A 278 10.49 -15.02 -24.13
N ILE A 279 9.45 -15.75 -24.53
CA ILE A 279 9.08 -17.03 -23.93
C ILE A 279 9.24 -18.09 -25.01
N THR A 280 10.09 -19.08 -24.72
CA THR A 280 10.29 -20.23 -25.60
C THR A 280 9.04 -21.11 -25.66
N LYS A 281 8.87 -21.92 -26.72
CA LYS A 281 7.78 -22.92 -26.79
C LYS A 281 7.79 -23.94 -25.65
N CYS A 282 8.92 -24.10 -24.97
CA CYS A 282 9.06 -24.94 -23.79
C CYS A 282 8.75 -24.23 -22.46
N GLY A 283 8.30 -22.97 -22.50
CA GLY A 283 7.84 -22.23 -21.32
C GLY A 283 8.90 -21.41 -20.60
N HIS A 284 10.19 -21.53 -20.94
CA HIS A 284 11.26 -20.76 -20.29
C HIS A 284 11.35 -19.33 -20.82
N VAL A 285 11.61 -18.40 -19.90
CA VAL A 285 11.67 -16.95 -20.14
C VAL A 285 13.12 -16.47 -20.18
N PHE A 286 13.45 -15.59 -21.13
CA PHE A 286 14.79 -15.00 -21.29
C PHE A 286 14.71 -13.55 -21.77
N HIS A 287 15.79 -12.77 -21.62
CA HIS A 287 15.95 -11.60 -22.48
C HIS A 287 16.07 -12.03 -23.94
N TYR A 288 15.31 -11.38 -24.83
CA TYR A 288 15.30 -11.65 -26.26
C TYR A 288 16.71 -11.59 -26.86
N ASP A 289 17.51 -10.59 -26.51
CA ASP A 289 18.87 -10.46 -27.05
C ASP A 289 19.82 -11.55 -26.52
N CYS A 290 19.64 -11.97 -25.26
CA CYS A 290 20.41 -13.08 -24.69
C CYS A 290 20.06 -14.39 -25.41
N LEU A 291 18.77 -14.67 -25.55
CA LEU A 291 18.32 -15.87 -26.25
C LEU A 291 18.73 -15.83 -27.73
N ARG A 292 18.63 -14.69 -28.41
CA ARG A 292 19.05 -14.53 -29.81
C ARG A 292 20.52 -14.89 -30.02
N ARG A 293 21.42 -14.35 -29.18
CA ARG A 293 22.85 -14.68 -29.26
C ARG A 293 23.12 -16.16 -29.01
N SER A 294 22.44 -16.74 -28.01
CA SER A 294 22.54 -18.17 -27.73
C SER A 294 21.99 -19.01 -28.89
N PHE A 295 20.88 -18.59 -29.48
CA PHE A 295 20.21 -19.23 -30.62
C PHE A 295 21.06 -19.19 -31.89
N ASP A 296 21.82 -18.12 -32.12
CA ASP A 296 22.75 -18.01 -33.26
C ASP A 296 23.89 -19.04 -33.16
N GLN A 297 24.28 -19.45 -31.95
CA GLN A 297 25.26 -20.50 -31.73
C GLN A 297 24.62 -21.89 -31.72
N GLN A 298 23.48 -22.04 -31.06
CA GLN A 298 22.82 -23.32 -30.80
C GLN A 298 21.31 -23.13 -30.85
N LYS A 299 20.63 -23.80 -31.78
CA LYS A 299 19.16 -23.68 -31.98
C LYS A 299 18.34 -24.39 -30.88
N LYS A 300 18.81 -24.40 -29.63
CA LYS A 300 18.26 -25.12 -28.48
C LYS A 300 18.01 -24.17 -27.30
N CYS A 301 17.03 -24.50 -26.47
CA CYS A 301 16.77 -23.79 -25.21
C CYS A 301 17.95 -23.98 -24.24
N PRO A 302 18.51 -22.90 -23.65
CA PRO A 302 19.60 -23.02 -22.68
C PRO A 302 19.26 -23.82 -21.43
N ASN A 303 18.00 -23.79 -20.99
CA ASN A 303 17.57 -24.48 -19.76
C ASN A 303 17.31 -25.97 -19.99
N CYS A 304 16.48 -26.33 -20.98
CA CYS A 304 16.03 -27.71 -21.16
C CYS A 304 16.58 -28.39 -22.42
N ARG A 305 17.42 -27.71 -23.21
CA ARG A 305 18.04 -28.21 -24.45
C ARG A 305 17.07 -28.65 -25.55
N LYS A 306 15.76 -28.41 -25.40
CA LYS A 306 14.75 -28.64 -26.44
C LYS A 306 15.06 -27.77 -27.66
N ASP A 307 14.89 -28.33 -28.85
CA ASP A 307 15.05 -27.61 -30.12
C ASP A 307 13.98 -26.52 -30.24
N LEU A 308 14.41 -25.29 -30.50
CA LEU A 308 13.52 -24.13 -30.59
C LEU A 308 12.91 -23.98 -31.99
N ARG A 309 13.47 -24.63 -33.03
CA ARG A 309 13.12 -24.55 -34.47
C ARG A 309 13.20 -23.14 -35.09
N SER A 310 12.77 -22.11 -34.38
CA SER A 310 12.81 -20.70 -34.73
C SER A 310 13.09 -19.86 -33.49
N LEU A 311 13.60 -18.65 -33.66
CA LEU A 311 13.76 -17.72 -32.54
C LEU A 311 12.37 -17.33 -32.02
N PRO A 312 12.11 -17.42 -30.71
CA PRO A 312 10.82 -17.00 -30.15
C PRO A 312 10.57 -15.51 -30.34
N GLU A 313 9.32 -15.14 -30.55
CA GLU A 313 8.91 -13.74 -30.68
C GLU A 313 9.04 -12.99 -29.35
N LYS A 314 9.19 -11.67 -29.45
CA LYS A 314 9.15 -10.75 -28.32
C LYS A 314 7.72 -10.73 -27.76
N VAL A 315 7.56 -10.80 -26.45
CA VAL A 315 6.23 -10.70 -25.81
C VAL A 315 5.91 -9.22 -25.62
N SER A 316 4.80 -8.67 -26.13
CA SER A 316 4.44 -7.24 -25.95
C SER A 316 3.10 -7.07 -25.24
N GLY A 317 3.10 -6.50 -24.04
CA GLY A 317 1.87 -6.02 -23.36
C GLY A 317 0.91 -7.11 -22.82
N LEU A 318 0.05 -6.72 -21.88
CA LEU A 318 -0.71 -7.52 -20.89
C LEU A 318 -0.90 -9.04 -21.15
N VAL A 319 -0.33 -9.85 -20.24
CA VAL A 319 -1.07 -10.97 -19.65
C VAL A 319 -1.12 -10.77 -18.14
N ILE A 320 -2.26 -10.29 -17.64
CA ILE A 320 -2.64 -10.51 -16.25
C ILE A 320 -3.15 -11.94 -16.17
N GLY A 321 -2.45 -12.77 -15.41
CA GLY A 321 -2.86 -14.12 -15.08
C GLY A 321 -1.67 -15.05 -14.94
N LEU A 322 -1.18 -15.22 -13.71
CA LEU A 322 -0.60 -16.49 -13.31
C LEU A 322 -1.72 -17.54 -13.38
N LYS A 323 -2.06 -18.04 -14.58
CA LYS A 323 -2.48 -19.43 -14.66
C LYS A 323 -1.19 -20.20 -14.44
N GLN A 324 -1.07 -20.79 -13.24
CA GLN A 324 -0.25 -21.97 -13.08
C GLN A 324 -0.55 -22.87 -14.27
N VAL A 325 0.44 -23.08 -15.14
CA VAL A 325 0.37 -24.13 -16.14
C VAL A 325 0.18 -25.40 -15.32
N GLN A 326 -1.01 -25.99 -15.40
CA GLN A 326 -1.22 -27.34 -14.90
C GLN A 326 -0.16 -28.22 -15.57
N ASP A 327 0.61 -28.88 -14.72
CA ASP A 327 1.66 -29.80 -15.09
C ASP A 327 1.13 -30.84 -16.08
N PRO A 328 1.60 -30.88 -17.35
CA PRO A 328 1.16 -31.89 -18.32
C PRO A 328 1.70 -33.29 -18.00
N LEU A 329 2.46 -33.47 -16.92
CA LEU A 329 3.06 -34.75 -16.52
C LEU A 329 2.33 -35.41 -15.33
N LYS A 330 1.00 -35.37 -15.32
CA LYS A 330 0.16 -36.38 -14.63
C LYS A 330 -1.02 -36.80 -15.48
N SER A 331 -0.74 -37.37 -16.64
CA SER A 331 -1.60 -38.42 -17.19
C SER A 331 -0.69 -39.49 -17.81
N ASN A 332 -0.89 -40.71 -17.35
CA ASN A 332 -0.25 -41.96 -17.76
C ASN A 332 1.08 -42.32 -17.06
N VAL A 333 0.93 -42.83 -15.84
CA VAL A 333 1.53 -44.11 -15.47
C VAL A 333 0.40 -44.97 -14.89
N ASP A 334 0.00 -45.95 -15.70
CA ASP A 334 -0.84 -47.15 -15.48
C ASP A 334 -2.15 -47.06 -14.69
#